data_AF-A0AAN6VYB5-F1
#
_entry.id   AF-A0AAN6VYB5-F1
#
_cell.length_a   1.000
_cell.length_b   1.000
_cell.length_c   1.000
_cell.angle_alpha   90.00
_cell.angle_beta   90.00
_cell.angle_gamma   90.00
#
_symmetry.space_group_name_H-M   'P 1'
#
loop_
_entity.id
_entity.type
_entity.pdbx_description
1 polymer ?
#
loop_
_entity_poly.entity_id
_entity_poly.type
_entity_poly.pdbx_seq_one_letter_code
_entity_poly.pdbx_strand_id
1 'polypeptide(L)'
;MSDKDRIAQLLRELEEAKAREVQERCEKEEAKAREEEAKAREEEAKAREEEAKAREEEAKAREEKAKAREEEAKAREAQERCEKERLQLEHRKTTFSEYLRNCHRHLYNALRLADTSRSSTGYTKVVGKYYPKRLRPWTNFANVLHPRYFDLVQKICGQRQLFEPASTTKSLGTVISDHLAGNEKVIDRFEVDAVERPVQGILKVLAAHEE
;
A
#
# COMPACT_ATOMS: atom_id res chain seq x y z
N MET A 1 87.02 13.14 77.80
CA MET A 1 85.88 12.38 77.24
C MET A 1 86.35 10.94 77.09
N SER A 2 85.72 9.99 77.79
CA SER A 2 86.15 8.59 77.82
C SER A 2 85.78 7.92 76.49
N ASP A 3 86.59 6.98 75.99
CA ASP A 3 86.30 6.23 74.75
C ASP A 3 84.92 5.56 74.76
N LYS A 4 84.37 5.27 75.96
CA LYS A 4 82.98 4.82 76.16
C LYS A 4 81.92 5.84 75.71
N ASP A 5 82.14 7.13 75.93
CA ASP A 5 81.17 8.18 75.56
C ASP A 5 81.11 8.37 74.03
N ARG A 6 82.26 8.23 73.36
CA ARG A 6 82.37 8.28 71.89
C ARG A 6 81.70 7.09 71.21
N ILE A 7 81.86 5.89 71.76
CA ILE A 7 81.17 4.67 71.28
C ILE A 7 79.66 4.79 71.49
N ALA A 8 79.21 5.31 72.64
CA ALA A 8 77.79 5.52 72.91
C ALA A 8 77.15 6.60 72.01
N GLN A 9 77.92 7.60 71.59
CA GLN A 9 77.47 8.63 70.66
C GLN A 9 77.39 8.09 69.22
N LEU A 10 78.41 7.34 68.78
CA LEU A 10 78.42 6.68 67.46
C LEU A 10 77.30 5.62 67.33
N LEU A 11 76.98 4.88 68.40
CA LEU A 11 75.86 3.94 68.39
C LEU A 11 74.51 4.65 68.26
N ARG A 12 74.34 5.82 68.90
CA ARG A 12 73.13 6.65 68.78
C ARG A 12 72.98 7.22 67.37
N GLU A 13 74.06 7.72 66.78
CA GLU A 13 74.08 8.20 65.39
C GLU A 13 73.79 7.05 64.40
N LEU A 14 74.26 5.84 64.69
CA LEU A 14 73.98 4.65 63.88
C LEU A 14 72.52 4.19 64.00
N GLU A 15 71.93 4.27 65.19
CA GLU A 15 70.49 4.03 65.41
C GLU A 15 69.62 5.09 64.72
N GLU A 16 69.98 6.37 64.81
CA GLU A 16 69.28 7.45 64.10
C GLU A 16 69.41 7.32 62.58
N ALA A 17 70.58 6.94 62.06
CA ALA A 17 70.78 6.70 60.63
C ALA A 17 69.94 5.51 60.13
N LYS A 18 69.89 4.42 60.90
CA LYS A 18 69.03 3.27 60.59
C LYS A 18 67.54 3.62 60.67
N ALA A 19 67.13 4.42 61.66
CA ALA A 19 65.76 4.90 61.78
C ALA A 19 65.37 5.78 60.58
N ARG A 20 66.26 6.68 60.13
CA ARG A 20 66.06 7.49 58.92
C ARG A 20 65.99 6.64 57.66
N GLU A 21 66.86 5.64 57.51
CA GLU A 21 66.84 4.73 56.35
C GLU A 21 65.55 3.90 56.29
N VAL A 22 65.07 3.42 57.44
CA VAL A 22 63.77 2.73 57.56
C VAL A 22 62.63 3.67 57.23
N GLN A 23 62.66 4.91 57.73
CA GLN A 23 61.63 5.92 57.45
C GLN A 23 61.59 6.29 55.96
N GLU A 24 62.74 6.52 55.33
CA GLU A 24 62.84 6.84 53.90
C GLU A 24 62.38 5.66 53.02
N ARG A 25 62.62 4.42 53.46
CA ARG A 25 62.13 3.21 52.79
C ARG A 25 60.61 3.06 52.94
N CYS A 26 60.06 3.37 54.11
CA CYS A 26 58.63 3.37 54.38
C CYS A 26 57.91 4.45 53.54
N GLU A 27 58.46 5.67 53.48
CA GLU A 27 57.94 6.75 52.63
C GLU A 27 58.00 6.41 51.13
N LYS A 28 59.07 5.73 50.66
CA LYS A 28 59.17 5.23 49.27
C LYS A 28 58.15 4.13 48.97
N GLU A 29 57.88 3.23 49.90
CA GLU A 29 56.83 2.22 49.74
C GLU A 29 55.44 2.83 49.75
N GLU A 30 55.17 3.80 50.63
CA GLU A 30 53.90 4.56 50.62
C GLU A 30 53.71 5.35 49.32
N ALA A 31 54.77 5.99 48.81
CA ALA A 31 54.72 6.72 47.55
C ALA A 31 54.41 5.79 46.35
N LYS A 32 55.02 4.61 46.31
CA LYS A 32 54.73 3.59 45.28
C LYS A 32 53.31 3.06 45.39
N ALA A 33 52.84 2.76 46.60
CA ALA A 33 51.47 2.31 46.84
C ALA A 33 50.44 3.36 46.38
N ARG A 34 50.70 4.66 46.64
CA ARG A 34 49.86 5.76 46.16
C ARG A 34 49.88 5.91 44.64
N GLU A 35 51.02 5.69 43.98
CA GLU A 35 51.13 5.74 42.53
C GLU A 35 50.37 4.58 41.86
N GLU A 36 50.46 3.36 42.41
CA GLU A 36 49.68 2.21 41.94
C GLU A 36 48.18 2.42 42.15
N GLU A 37 47.76 2.96 43.30
CA GLU A 37 46.36 3.29 43.56
C GLU A 37 45.84 4.37 42.59
N ALA A 38 46.67 5.39 42.28
CA ALA A 38 46.31 6.42 41.30
C ALA A 38 46.15 5.83 39.88
N LYS A 39 47.03 4.93 39.45
CA LYS A 39 46.93 4.24 38.16
C LYS A 39 45.69 3.36 38.09
N ALA A 40 45.40 2.59 39.14
CA ALA A 40 44.20 1.75 39.21
C ALA A 40 42.91 2.58 39.11
N ARG A 41 42.86 3.75 39.78
CA ARG A 41 41.73 4.68 39.68
C ARG A 41 41.58 5.29 38.28
N GLU A 42 42.68 5.57 37.59
CA GLU A 42 42.65 6.10 36.22
C GLU A 42 42.14 5.04 35.22
N GLU A 43 42.58 3.79 35.35
CA GLU A 43 42.07 2.68 34.54
C GLU A 43 40.58 2.41 34.79
N GLU A 44 40.14 2.44 36.05
CA GLU A 44 38.73 2.29 36.39
C GLU A 44 37.87 3.44 35.81
N ALA A 45 38.39 4.67 35.85
CA ALA A 45 37.72 5.82 35.26
C ALA A 45 37.58 5.69 33.73
N LYS A 46 38.64 5.24 33.03
CA LYS A 46 38.59 4.99 31.58
C LYS A 46 37.62 3.87 31.22
N ALA A 47 37.62 2.77 31.96
CA ALA A 47 36.68 1.65 31.75
C ALA A 47 35.22 2.11 31.92
N ARG A 48 34.93 2.94 32.93
CA ARG A 48 33.59 3.52 33.13
C ARG A 48 33.18 4.47 32.01
N GLU A 49 34.11 5.25 31.45
CA GLU A 49 33.83 6.14 30.32
C GLU A 49 33.53 5.34 29.04
N GLU A 50 34.28 4.28 28.76
CA GLU A 50 34.01 3.39 27.63
C GLU A 50 32.66 2.68 27.77
N GLU A 51 32.33 2.19 28.97
CA GLU A 51 31.03 1.57 29.24
C GLU A 51 29.88 2.59 29.04
N ALA A 52 30.06 3.83 29.50
CA ALA A 52 29.08 4.88 29.29
C ALA A 52 28.86 5.19 27.81
N LYS A 53 29.93 5.27 27.01
CA LYS A 53 29.87 5.47 25.55
C LYS A 53 29.16 4.31 24.86
N ALA A 54 29.50 3.07 25.20
CA ALA A 54 28.86 1.88 24.65
C ALA A 54 27.35 1.84 24.94
N ARG A 55 26.94 2.22 26.16
CA ARG A 55 25.52 2.33 26.52
C ARG A 55 24.80 3.44 25.76
N GLU A 56 25.46 4.57 25.51
CA GLU A 56 24.89 5.67 24.71
C GLU A 56 24.70 5.27 23.25
N GLU A 57 25.66 4.58 22.64
CA GLU A 57 25.54 4.05 21.28
C GLU A 57 24.42 3.00 21.18
N GLU A 58 24.32 2.09 22.15
CA GLU A 58 23.23 1.11 22.19
C GLU A 58 21.86 1.79 22.32
N ALA A 59 21.76 2.84 23.15
CA ALA A 59 20.54 3.62 23.29
C ALA A 59 20.16 4.31 21.98
N LYS A 60 21.11 4.92 21.27
CA LYS A 60 20.89 5.54 19.95
C LYS A 60 20.44 4.51 18.91
N ALA A 61 21.11 3.35 18.84
CA ALA A 61 20.74 2.28 17.92
C ALA A 61 19.33 1.73 18.20
N ARG A 62 18.95 1.62 19.48
CA ARG A 62 17.58 1.23 19.88
C ARG A 62 16.56 2.29 19.48
N GLU A 63 16.86 3.58 19.64
CA GLU A 63 16.00 4.68 19.23
C GLU A 63 15.81 4.71 17.71
N GLU A 64 16.87 4.58 16.93
CA GLU A 64 16.79 4.50 15.46
C GLU A 64 15.96 3.30 15.00
N LYS A 65 16.15 2.12 15.63
CA LYS A 65 15.36 0.93 15.33
C LYS A 65 13.88 1.12 15.69
N ALA A 66 13.58 1.83 16.76
CA ALA A 66 12.21 2.17 17.14
C ALA A 66 11.57 3.11 16.12
N LYS A 67 12.29 4.16 15.68
CA LYS A 67 11.84 5.09 14.64
C LYS A 67 11.58 4.39 13.31
N ALA A 68 12.52 3.54 12.86
CA ALA A 68 12.36 2.77 11.63
C ALA A 68 11.12 1.85 11.66
N ARG A 69 10.85 1.21 12.81
CA ARG A 69 9.64 0.39 12.99
C ARG A 69 8.36 1.23 12.96
N GLU A 70 8.39 2.43 13.54
CA GLU A 70 7.25 3.34 13.52
C GLU A 70 6.96 3.84 12.09
N GLU A 71 7.99 4.17 11.32
CA GLU A 71 7.86 4.54 9.91
C GLU A 71 7.32 3.40 9.06
N GLU A 72 7.82 2.17 9.24
CA GLU A 72 7.31 0.99 8.53
C GLU A 72 5.84 0.74 8.87
N ALA A 73 5.45 0.87 10.14
CA ALA A 73 4.06 0.75 10.56
C ALA A 73 3.16 1.81 9.90
N LYS A 74 3.60 3.08 9.88
CA LYS A 74 2.88 4.17 9.20
C LYS A 74 2.76 3.93 7.69
N ALA A 75 3.81 3.43 7.05
CA ALA A 75 3.80 3.11 5.63
C ALA A 75 2.81 1.98 5.31
N ARG A 76 2.79 0.92 6.13
CA ARG A 76 1.83 -0.18 6.01
C ARG A 76 0.40 0.31 6.20
N GLU A 77 0.13 1.11 7.23
CA GLU A 77 -1.20 1.68 7.47
C GLU A 77 -1.66 2.60 6.32
N ALA A 78 -0.75 3.40 5.76
CA ALA A 78 -1.03 4.23 4.59
C ALA A 78 -1.34 3.37 3.36
N GLN A 79 -0.60 2.29 3.13
CA GLN A 79 -0.87 1.36 2.04
C GLN A 79 -2.22 0.68 2.21
N GLU A 80 -2.55 0.18 3.40
CA GLU A 80 -3.86 -0.43 3.69
C GLU A 80 -5.01 0.56 3.49
N ARG A 81 -4.85 1.82 3.90
CA ARG A 81 -5.83 2.88 3.62
C ARG A 81 -6.02 3.11 2.12
N CYS A 82 -4.94 3.27 1.37
CA CYS A 82 -4.98 3.44 -0.08
C CYS A 82 -5.64 2.24 -0.78
N GLU A 83 -5.32 1.02 -0.38
CA GLU A 83 -5.92 -0.19 -0.94
C GLU A 83 -7.41 -0.27 -0.62
N LYS A 84 -7.80 0.05 0.62
CA LYS A 84 -9.21 0.10 1.02
C LYS A 84 -9.99 1.14 0.24
N GLU A 85 -9.44 2.34 0.06
CA GLU A 85 -10.05 3.39 -0.76
C GLU A 85 -10.19 2.96 -2.22
N ARG A 86 -9.16 2.34 -2.79
CA ARG A 86 -9.20 1.80 -4.15
C ARG A 86 -10.30 0.75 -4.30
N LEU A 87 -10.38 -0.21 -3.38
CA LEU A 87 -11.43 -1.23 -3.38
C LEU A 87 -12.84 -0.59 -3.24
N GLN A 88 -12.98 0.42 -2.39
CA GLN A 88 -14.25 1.15 -2.26
C GLN A 88 -14.65 1.85 -3.56
N LEU A 89 -13.68 2.47 -4.25
CA LEU A 89 -13.92 3.10 -5.55
C LEU A 89 -14.25 2.08 -6.64
N GLU A 90 -13.60 0.91 -6.65
CA GLU A 90 -13.88 -0.17 -7.61
C GLU A 90 -15.25 -0.81 -7.43
N HIS A 91 -15.74 -0.88 -6.19
CA HIS A 91 -17.08 -1.38 -5.85
C HIS A 91 -18.16 -0.29 -5.80
N ARG A 92 -17.78 0.96 -6.04
CA ARG A 92 -18.73 2.08 -6.06
C ARG A 92 -19.73 1.89 -7.20
N LYS A 93 -21.01 1.92 -6.84
CA LYS A 93 -22.10 1.92 -7.82
C LYS A 93 -22.06 3.16 -8.70
N THR A 94 -22.48 3.01 -9.94
CA THR A 94 -22.45 4.09 -10.93
C THR A 94 -23.78 4.83 -10.99
N THR A 95 -23.72 6.11 -11.37
CA THR A 95 -24.93 6.87 -11.75
C THR A 95 -25.47 6.38 -13.09
N PHE A 96 -26.71 6.74 -13.43
CA PHE A 96 -27.32 6.32 -14.70
C PHE A 96 -26.47 6.71 -15.93
N SER A 97 -26.01 7.96 -16.00
CA SER A 97 -25.21 8.46 -17.12
C SER A 97 -23.81 7.84 -17.17
N GLU A 98 -23.20 7.53 -16.02
CA GLU A 98 -21.94 6.77 -15.98
C GLU A 98 -22.15 5.33 -16.44
N TYR A 99 -23.22 4.69 -15.98
CA TYR A 99 -23.57 3.33 -16.36
C TYR A 99 -23.78 3.19 -17.87
N LEU A 100 -24.57 4.06 -18.50
CA LEU A 100 -24.77 4.05 -19.95
C LEU A 100 -23.47 4.24 -20.73
N ARG A 101 -22.60 5.16 -20.27
CA ARG A 101 -21.27 5.37 -20.87
C ARG A 101 -20.42 4.12 -20.77
N ASN A 102 -20.44 3.45 -19.62
CA ASN A 102 -19.71 2.19 -19.41
C ASN A 102 -20.26 1.08 -20.29
N CYS A 103 -21.59 0.92 -20.40
CA CYS A 103 -22.21 -0.06 -21.28
C CYS A 103 -21.81 0.17 -22.74
N HIS A 104 -21.87 1.41 -23.23
CA HIS A 104 -21.45 1.72 -24.60
C HIS A 104 -19.96 1.44 -24.82
N ARG A 105 -19.10 1.94 -23.93
CA ARG A 105 -17.64 1.85 -24.06
C ARG A 105 -17.11 0.43 -23.89
N HIS A 106 -17.65 -0.33 -22.95
CA HIS A 106 -17.09 -1.62 -22.51
C HIS A 106 -17.89 -2.83 -22.98
N LEU A 107 -19.21 -2.73 -23.20
CA LEU A 107 -20.00 -3.85 -23.69
C LEU A 107 -20.21 -3.74 -25.20
N TYR A 108 -20.85 -2.67 -25.64
CA TYR A 108 -21.26 -2.54 -27.04
C TYR A 108 -20.04 -2.48 -27.98
N ASN A 109 -19.06 -1.64 -27.65
CA ASN A 109 -17.83 -1.52 -28.44
C ASN A 109 -16.86 -2.71 -28.28
N ALA A 110 -17.16 -3.67 -27.40
CA ALA A 110 -16.36 -4.89 -27.25
C ALA A 110 -16.73 -5.97 -28.28
N LEU A 111 -17.83 -5.82 -29.03
CA LEU A 111 -18.19 -6.77 -30.09
C LEU A 111 -17.10 -6.83 -31.16
N ARG A 112 -16.57 -8.03 -31.40
CA ARG A 112 -15.59 -8.31 -32.44
C ARG A 112 -16.15 -9.33 -33.41
N LEU A 113 -16.13 -9.03 -34.71
CA LEU A 113 -16.56 -9.96 -35.74
C LEU A 113 -15.45 -10.97 -36.05
N ALA A 114 -15.83 -12.22 -36.33
CA ALA A 114 -14.89 -13.22 -36.81
C ALA A 114 -14.42 -12.91 -38.25
N ASP A 115 -13.34 -13.55 -38.68
CA ASP A 115 -12.80 -13.35 -40.02
C ASP A 115 -13.83 -13.68 -41.12
N THR A 116 -14.02 -12.71 -42.01
CA THR A 116 -14.87 -12.79 -43.19
C THR A 116 -14.51 -13.93 -44.14
N SER A 117 -13.27 -14.43 -44.11
CA SER A 117 -12.83 -15.58 -44.92
C SER A 117 -13.64 -16.87 -44.66
N ARG A 118 -14.31 -16.96 -43.50
CA ARG A 118 -15.13 -18.11 -43.10
C ARG A 118 -16.64 -17.84 -43.17
N SER A 119 -17.04 -16.73 -43.80
CA SER A 119 -18.46 -16.37 -43.96
C SER A 119 -19.15 -17.26 -44.99
N SER A 120 -20.41 -17.60 -44.75
CA SER A 120 -21.24 -18.29 -45.73
C SER A 120 -21.54 -17.35 -46.90
N THR A 121 -21.20 -17.77 -48.11
CA THR A 121 -21.46 -17.04 -49.36
C THR A 121 -22.80 -17.38 -50.01
N GLY A 122 -23.62 -18.19 -49.34
CA GLY A 122 -24.92 -18.65 -49.86
C GLY A 122 -26.02 -17.61 -49.71
N TYR A 123 -26.71 -17.29 -50.81
CA TYR A 123 -27.94 -16.52 -50.77
C TYR A 123 -29.12 -17.44 -50.41
N THR A 124 -29.93 -17.05 -49.43
CA THR A 124 -31.23 -17.70 -49.21
C THR A 124 -32.19 -17.28 -50.33
N LYS A 125 -32.82 -18.24 -51.00
CA LYS A 125 -33.79 -17.95 -52.07
C LYS A 125 -35.01 -17.24 -51.46
N VAL A 126 -35.18 -15.96 -51.80
CA VAL A 126 -36.24 -15.09 -51.24
C VAL A 126 -37.52 -15.05 -52.12
N VAL A 127 -37.56 -15.86 -53.18
CA VAL A 127 -38.70 -15.88 -54.13
C VAL A 127 -39.97 -16.32 -53.41
N GLY A 128 -41.04 -15.52 -53.51
CA GLY A 128 -42.36 -15.80 -52.92
C GLY A 128 -42.53 -15.42 -51.45
N LYS A 129 -41.49 -14.93 -50.77
CA LYS A 129 -41.60 -14.43 -49.39
C LYS A 129 -42.08 -12.98 -49.36
N TYR A 130 -42.97 -12.66 -48.43
CA TYR A 130 -43.43 -11.30 -48.21
C TYR A 130 -42.41 -10.58 -47.32
N TYR A 131 -41.78 -9.54 -47.85
CA TYR A 131 -40.84 -8.69 -47.10
C TYR A 131 -40.99 -7.23 -47.51
N PRO A 132 -40.72 -6.29 -46.59
CA PRO A 132 -40.79 -4.87 -46.89
C PRO A 132 -39.74 -4.50 -47.94
N LYS A 133 -40.17 -3.87 -49.04
CA LYS A 133 -39.26 -3.39 -50.11
C LYS A 133 -38.45 -2.16 -49.70
N ARG A 134 -38.87 -1.46 -48.65
CA ARG A 134 -38.24 -0.24 -48.13
C ARG A 134 -38.39 -0.21 -46.62
N LEU A 135 -37.29 0.05 -45.92
CA LEU A 135 -37.33 0.40 -44.50
C LEU A 135 -37.59 1.91 -44.39
N ARG A 136 -38.54 2.30 -43.54
CA ARG A 136 -38.83 3.72 -43.27
C ARG A 136 -38.18 4.12 -41.95
N PRO A 137 -37.56 5.31 -41.85
CA PRO A 137 -37.07 5.82 -40.58
C PRO A 137 -38.19 5.93 -39.55
N TRP A 138 -37.95 5.48 -38.33
CA TRP A 138 -38.91 5.57 -37.23
C TRP A 138 -38.85 6.97 -36.57
N THR A 139 -39.22 7.99 -37.32
CA THR A 139 -39.03 9.41 -36.93
C THR A 139 -39.75 9.79 -35.65
N ASN A 140 -40.96 9.27 -35.42
CA ASN A 140 -41.70 9.52 -34.17
C ASN A 140 -40.94 8.99 -32.94
N PHE A 141 -40.35 7.80 -33.04
CA PHE A 141 -39.55 7.27 -31.95
C PHE A 141 -38.27 8.08 -31.75
N ALA A 142 -37.49 8.28 -32.82
CA ALA A 142 -36.20 8.96 -32.74
C ALA A 142 -36.32 10.40 -32.22
N ASN A 143 -37.34 11.14 -32.66
CA ASN A 143 -37.44 12.57 -32.39
C ASN A 143 -38.34 12.90 -31.19
N VAL A 144 -39.30 12.04 -30.84
CA VAL A 144 -40.30 12.34 -29.81
C VAL A 144 -40.22 11.38 -28.64
N LEU A 145 -40.35 10.07 -28.90
CA LEU A 145 -40.45 9.09 -27.81
C LEU A 145 -39.10 8.90 -27.11
N HIS A 146 -38.01 8.73 -27.86
CA HIS A 146 -36.69 8.45 -27.29
C HIS A 146 -36.21 9.57 -26.35
N PRO A 147 -36.21 10.87 -26.73
CA PRO A 147 -35.84 11.94 -25.81
C PRO A 147 -36.75 11.98 -24.58
N ARG A 148 -38.07 11.86 -24.77
CA ARG A 148 -39.05 11.89 -23.67
C ARG A 148 -38.82 10.78 -22.64
N TYR A 149 -38.65 9.54 -23.09
CA TYR A 149 -38.39 8.42 -22.18
C TYR A 149 -37.01 8.52 -21.55
N PHE A 150 -36.00 8.95 -22.30
CA PHE A 150 -34.65 9.15 -21.78
C PHE A 150 -34.63 10.20 -20.67
N ASP A 151 -35.29 11.34 -20.88
CA ASP A 151 -35.40 12.42 -19.88
C ASP A 151 -36.17 11.95 -18.64
N LEU A 152 -37.21 11.14 -18.82
CA LEU A 152 -37.96 10.55 -17.71
C LEU A 152 -37.07 9.63 -16.87
N VAL A 153 -36.36 8.69 -17.50
CA VAL A 153 -35.45 7.77 -16.81
C VAL A 153 -34.32 8.55 -16.14
N GLN A 154 -33.74 9.55 -16.82
CA GLN A 154 -32.69 10.38 -16.25
C GLN A 154 -33.20 11.20 -15.05
N LYS A 155 -34.43 11.72 -15.10
CA LYS A 155 -35.05 12.45 -13.99
C LYS A 155 -35.32 11.52 -12.80
N ILE A 156 -35.82 10.31 -13.06
CA ILE A 156 -36.02 9.30 -12.02
C ILE A 156 -34.64 8.96 -11.45
N CYS A 157 -33.72 8.38 -12.20
CA CYS A 157 -32.44 7.93 -11.63
C CYS A 157 -31.61 9.08 -11.02
N GLY A 158 -31.65 10.28 -11.60
CA GLY A 158 -30.94 11.46 -11.11
C GLY A 158 -29.44 11.20 -10.97
N GLN A 159 -28.84 11.71 -9.89
CA GLN A 159 -27.43 11.48 -9.52
C GLN A 159 -27.25 10.29 -8.57
N ARG A 160 -28.25 9.41 -8.45
CA ARG A 160 -28.21 8.28 -7.53
C ARG A 160 -27.31 7.17 -8.09
N GLN A 161 -26.47 6.61 -7.23
CA GLN A 161 -25.55 5.52 -7.56
C GLN A 161 -26.25 4.17 -7.40
N LEU A 162 -27.11 3.85 -8.35
CA LEU A 162 -28.00 2.67 -8.28
C LEU A 162 -27.51 1.50 -9.13
N PHE A 163 -26.59 1.76 -10.07
CA PHE A 163 -26.20 0.81 -11.10
C PHE A 163 -24.88 0.11 -10.78
N GLU A 164 -24.62 -0.99 -11.50
CA GLU A 164 -23.43 -1.81 -11.32
C GLU A 164 -22.12 -0.99 -11.38
N PRO A 165 -21.09 -1.37 -10.61
CA PRO A 165 -19.79 -0.74 -10.68
C PRO A 165 -19.15 -0.85 -12.07
N ALA A 166 -18.27 0.11 -12.40
CA ALA A 166 -17.57 0.13 -13.69
C ALA A 166 -16.71 -1.12 -13.91
N SER A 167 -16.19 -1.71 -12.83
CA SER A 167 -15.41 -2.96 -12.84
C SER A 167 -16.22 -4.13 -13.40
N THR A 168 -17.49 -4.28 -12.99
CA THR A 168 -18.42 -5.30 -13.49
C THR A 168 -18.68 -5.15 -15.00
N THR A 169 -18.87 -3.91 -15.47
CA THR A 169 -19.09 -3.67 -16.90
C THR A 169 -17.85 -3.98 -17.73
N LYS A 170 -16.67 -3.66 -17.18
CA LYS A 170 -15.38 -3.93 -17.82
C LYS A 170 -15.07 -5.43 -17.92
N SER A 171 -15.34 -6.19 -16.85
CA SER A 171 -15.12 -7.64 -16.85
C SER A 171 -16.09 -8.37 -17.78
N LEU A 172 -17.35 -7.93 -17.88
CA LEU A 172 -18.27 -8.47 -18.88
C LEU A 172 -17.82 -8.11 -20.30
N GLY A 173 -17.29 -6.90 -20.50
CA GLY A 173 -16.71 -6.47 -21.77
C GLY A 173 -15.56 -7.36 -22.26
N THR A 174 -14.68 -7.81 -21.35
CA THR A 174 -13.60 -8.75 -21.73
C THR A 174 -14.16 -10.09 -22.19
N VAL A 175 -15.18 -10.61 -21.51
CA VAL A 175 -15.86 -11.87 -21.91
C VAL A 175 -16.50 -11.73 -23.30
N ILE A 176 -17.14 -10.60 -23.58
CA ILE A 176 -17.71 -10.32 -24.91
C ILE A 176 -16.60 -10.29 -25.97
N SER A 177 -15.48 -9.62 -25.71
CA SER A 177 -14.40 -9.49 -26.69
C SER A 177 -13.67 -10.80 -26.99
N ASP A 178 -13.65 -11.74 -26.04
CA ASP A 178 -13.04 -13.06 -26.22
C ASP A 178 -13.84 -13.94 -27.20
N HIS A 179 -15.12 -13.65 -27.40
CA HIS A 179 -16.01 -14.38 -28.28
C HIS A 179 -16.20 -13.67 -29.62
N LEU A 180 -15.39 -14.03 -30.61
CA LEU A 180 -15.54 -13.51 -31.98
C LEU A 180 -16.89 -13.93 -32.58
N ALA A 181 -17.68 -12.94 -32.99
CA ALA A 181 -18.98 -13.12 -33.61
C ALA A 181 -18.86 -13.64 -35.04
N GLY A 182 -18.84 -14.96 -35.17
CA GLY A 182 -18.82 -15.68 -36.45
C GLY A 182 -20.09 -16.47 -36.75
N ASN A 183 -21.05 -16.51 -35.83
CA ASN A 183 -22.34 -17.18 -36.01
C ASN A 183 -23.42 -16.51 -35.17
N GLU A 184 -24.68 -16.85 -35.45
CA GLU A 184 -25.87 -16.29 -34.80
C GLU A 184 -25.86 -16.49 -33.27
N LYS A 185 -25.38 -17.63 -32.76
CA LYS A 185 -25.35 -17.90 -31.31
C LYS A 185 -24.44 -16.93 -30.54
N VAL A 186 -23.34 -16.47 -31.15
CA VAL A 186 -22.45 -15.49 -30.51
C VAL A 186 -23.10 -14.11 -30.51
N ILE A 187 -23.83 -13.76 -31.58
CA ILE A 187 -24.58 -12.50 -31.64
C ILE A 187 -25.72 -12.49 -30.62
N ASP A 188 -26.50 -13.57 -30.54
CA ASP A 188 -27.57 -13.75 -29.55
C ASP A 188 -27.04 -13.54 -28.12
N ARG A 189 -25.92 -14.19 -27.78
CA ARG A 189 -25.28 -14.01 -26.49
C ARG A 189 -24.82 -12.56 -26.25
N PHE A 190 -24.25 -11.91 -27.26
CA PHE A 190 -23.87 -10.51 -27.17
C PHE A 190 -25.08 -9.60 -26.91
N GLU A 191 -26.21 -9.81 -27.59
CA GLU A 191 -27.43 -9.01 -27.37
C GLU A 191 -27.96 -9.18 -25.94
N VAL A 192 -27.96 -10.40 -25.42
CA VAL A 192 -28.33 -10.67 -24.03
C VAL A 192 -27.40 -9.95 -23.06
N ASP A 193 -26.08 -10.09 -23.25
CA ASP A 193 -25.07 -9.56 -22.32
C ASP A 193 -24.95 -8.02 -22.40
N ALA A 194 -24.98 -7.44 -23.59
CA ALA A 194 -24.72 -6.01 -23.83
C ALA A 194 -25.97 -5.13 -23.87
N VAL A 195 -27.16 -5.70 -24.11
CA VAL A 195 -28.41 -4.94 -24.27
C VAL A 195 -29.46 -5.38 -23.27
N GLU A 196 -29.89 -6.65 -23.31
CA GLU A 196 -31.04 -7.09 -22.50
C GLU A 196 -30.78 -6.98 -21.00
N ARG A 197 -29.64 -7.50 -20.51
CA ARG A 197 -29.30 -7.44 -19.09
C ARG A 197 -29.15 -6.00 -18.57
N PRO A 198 -28.42 -5.09 -19.25
CA PRO A 198 -28.39 -3.69 -18.83
C PRO A 198 -29.77 -3.02 -18.80
N VAL A 199 -30.61 -3.25 -19.82
CA VAL A 199 -31.97 -2.71 -19.87
C VAL A 199 -32.81 -3.27 -18.72
N GLN A 200 -32.72 -4.57 -18.45
CA GLN A 200 -33.42 -5.20 -17.33
C GLN A 200 -32.97 -4.60 -15.99
N GLY A 201 -31.67 -4.30 -15.83
CA GLY A 201 -31.14 -3.60 -14.66
C GLY A 201 -31.77 -2.22 -14.46
N ILE A 202 -31.92 -1.45 -15.54
CA ILE A 202 -32.59 -0.15 -15.53
C ILE A 202 -34.07 -0.30 -15.16
N LEU A 203 -34.78 -1.24 -15.78
CA LEU A 203 -36.20 -1.47 -15.50
C LEU A 203 -36.45 -1.88 -14.04
N LYS A 204 -35.57 -2.69 -13.44
CA LYS A 204 -35.67 -3.05 -12.01
C LYS A 204 -35.57 -1.83 -11.09
N VAL A 205 -34.66 -0.91 -11.40
CA VAL A 205 -34.50 0.34 -10.64
C VAL A 205 -35.73 1.24 -10.79
N LEU A 206 -36.31 1.30 -11.99
CA LEU A 206 -37.52 2.08 -12.24
C LEU A 206 -38.75 1.50 -11.52
N ALA A 207 -38.92 0.18 -11.57
CA ALA A 207 -40.02 -0.51 -10.89
C ALA A 207 -39.98 -0.29 -9.37
N ALA A 208 -38.79 -0.31 -8.76
CA ALA A 208 -38.60 -0.05 -7.33
C ALA A 208 -38.86 1.41 -6.90
N HIS A 209 -39.12 2.32 -7.85
CA HIS A 209 -39.41 3.73 -7.58
C HIS A 209 -40.90 4.08 -7.76
N GLU A 210 -41.70 3.17 -8.32
CA GLU A 210 -43.16 3.35 -8.45
C GLU A 210 -43.93 2.89 -7.19
N GLU A 211 -43.27 2.15 -6.29
CA GLU A 211 -43.72 1.87 -4.91
C GLU A 211 -43.32 2.97 -3.92
#